data_AF-A0A6J3LUL6-F1
#
_entry.id   AF-A0A6J3LUL6-F1
#
_cell.length_a   1.000
_cell.length_b   1.000
_cell.length_c   1.000
_cell.angle_alpha   90.00
_cell.angle_beta   90.00
_cell.angle_gamma   90.00
#
_symmetry.space_group_name_H-M   'P 1'
#
loop_
_entity.id
_entity.type
_entity.pdbx_description
1 polymer ?
#
loop_
_entity_poly.entity_id
_entity_poly.type
_entity_poly.pdbx_seq_one_letter_code
_entity_poly.pdbx_strand_id
1 'polypeptide(L)'
;KRVKGVKVSRHFIIGNEAHVLPYAGFADPPPEGHTKGWRVYVRPIPNGPDITTWLKKVQFKLHHTYPDASRTIEAPGPFEVTETGYGEFGVEIRLYFAPESGEKAVYREHYLVLGSYGSEEQRARQDKENKIVAERMETIEFNEPTADFFRSLSSPTQWDWRMVKKGRGKGK
;
A
#
# COMPACT_ATOMS: atom_id res chain seq x y z
N LYS A 1 11.49 -5.75 -27.31
CA LYS A 1 10.33 -5.69 -28.25
C LYS A 1 9.04 -5.60 -27.42
N ARG A 2 8.09 -4.71 -27.76
CA ARG A 2 6.77 -4.61 -27.11
C ARG A 2 5.78 -5.62 -27.72
N VAL A 3 4.81 -6.07 -26.91
CA VAL A 3 3.78 -7.02 -27.33
C VAL A 3 2.56 -6.23 -27.81
N LYS A 4 2.38 -6.10 -29.13
CA LYS A 4 1.33 -5.27 -29.73
C LYS A 4 -0.08 -5.78 -29.40
N GLY A 5 -1.02 -4.85 -29.19
CA GLY A 5 -2.42 -5.17 -28.94
C GLY A 5 -2.71 -5.85 -27.59
N VAL A 6 -1.71 -6.01 -26.72
CA VAL A 6 -1.89 -6.60 -25.38
C VAL A 6 -2.01 -5.50 -24.34
N LYS A 7 -3.00 -5.62 -23.48
CA LYS A 7 -3.16 -4.82 -22.27
C LYS A 7 -3.19 -5.73 -21.04
N VAL A 8 -2.41 -5.39 -20.02
CA VAL A 8 -2.42 -6.11 -18.75
C VAL A 8 -2.81 -5.15 -17.63
N SER A 9 -3.89 -5.47 -16.91
CA SER A 9 -4.35 -4.69 -15.77
C SER A 9 -3.90 -5.32 -14.45
N ARG A 10 -3.61 -4.49 -13.46
CA ARG A 10 -3.30 -4.89 -12.09
C ARG A 10 -4.12 -4.09 -11.11
N HIS A 11 -4.88 -4.80 -10.30
CA HIS A 11 -5.66 -4.23 -9.21
C HIS A 11 -4.85 -4.30 -7.91
N PHE A 12 -4.95 -3.25 -7.12
CA PHE A 12 -4.26 -3.11 -5.84
C PHE A 12 -5.08 -2.18 -4.94
N ILE A 13 -4.71 -2.10 -3.66
CA ILE A 13 -5.39 -1.27 -2.69
C ILE A 13 -4.47 -0.11 -2.33
N ILE A 14 -5.04 1.10 -2.32
CA ILE A 14 -4.48 2.25 -1.60
C ILE A 14 -5.43 2.55 -0.45
N GLY A 15 -4.89 2.73 0.75
CA GLY A 15 -5.71 3.06 1.89
C GLY A 15 -4.92 3.43 3.14
N ASN A 16 -5.66 3.66 4.21
CA ASN A 16 -5.08 3.81 5.54
C ASN A 16 -5.92 3.08 6.61
N GLU A 17 -5.25 2.78 7.72
CA GLU A 17 -5.85 2.39 8.99
C GLU A 17 -5.53 3.46 10.03
N ALA A 18 -6.44 3.77 10.94
CA ALA A 18 -6.23 4.73 12.02
C ALA A 18 -6.91 4.30 13.33
N HIS A 19 -6.35 4.76 14.45
CA HIS A 19 -6.74 4.46 15.82
C HIS A 19 -6.65 5.72 16.68
N VAL A 20 -7.59 5.91 17.60
CA VAL A 20 -7.48 6.83 18.74
C VAL A 20 -6.34 6.36 19.64
N LEU A 21 -5.45 7.29 20.00
CA LEU A 21 -4.35 7.01 20.93
C LEU A 21 -4.81 7.13 22.39
N PRO A 22 -4.19 6.38 23.33
CA PRO A 22 -3.10 5.43 23.12
C PRO A 22 -3.56 4.14 22.41
N TYR A 23 -2.68 3.54 21.60
CA TYR A 23 -2.95 2.29 20.88
C TYR A 23 -1.67 1.48 20.70
N ALA A 24 -1.78 0.15 20.75
CA ALA A 24 -0.64 -0.75 20.62
C ALA A 24 0.09 -0.56 19.28
N GLY A 25 1.43 -0.50 19.32
CA GLY A 25 2.26 -0.25 18.13
C GLY A 25 2.58 1.23 17.88
N PHE A 26 2.08 2.15 18.72
CA PHE A 26 2.49 3.55 18.75
C PHE A 26 3.19 3.89 20.07
N ALA A 27 3.88 5.04 20.10
CA ALA A 27 4.53 5.52 21.32
C ALA A 27 3.51 5.81 22.42
N ASP A 28 3.88 5.49 23.66
CA ASP A 28 3.10 5.73 24.88
C ASP A 28 4.01 6.38 25.95
N PRO A 29 3.79 7.67 26.33
CA PRO A 29 2.71 8.52 25.85
C PRO A 29 2.89 8.94 24.38
N PRO A 30 1.80 9.25 23.67
CA PRO A 30 1.86 9.88 22.36
C PRO A 30 2.66 11.18 22.36
N PRO A 31 3.24 11.58 21.22
CA PRO A 31 3.76 12.93 21.06
C PRO A 31 2.71 13.99 21.40
N GLU A 32 3.15 15.13 21.92
CA GLU A 32 2.25 16.18 22.40
C GLU A 32 1.28 16.64 21.29
N GLY A 33 -0.01 16.72 21.62
CA GLY A 33 -1.07 17.12 20.69
C GLY A 33 -1.48 16.06 19.67
N HIS A 34 -0.80 14.91 19.59
CA HIS A 34 -1.19 13.83 18.69
C HIS A 34 -2.34 13.02 19.30
N THR A 35 -3.42 12.83 18.54
CA THR A 35 -4.66 12.17 19.01
C THR A 35 -4.96 10.86 18.30
N LYS A 36 -4.24 10.57 17.21
CA LYS A 36 -4.45 9.43 16.32
C LYS A 36 -3.13 8.80 15.92
N GLY A 37 -3.06 7.48 15.94
CA GLY A 37 -2.04 6.70 15.26
C GLY A 37 -2.61 6.18 13.95
N TRP A 38 -1.85 6.25 12.87
CA TRP A 38 -2.32 5.86 11.54
C TRP A 38 -1.23 5.20 10.71
N ARG A 39 -1.66 4.42 9.71
CA ARG A 39 -0.79 3.75 8.75
C ARG A 39 -1.39 3.81 7.37
N VAL A 40 -0.71 4.48 6.43
CA VAL A 40 -1.08 4.54 5.00
C VAL A 40 -0.30 3.48 4.22
N TYR A 41 -0.91 2.87 3.21
CA TYR A 41 -0.32 1.73 2.52
C TYR A 41 -0.76 1.58 1.06
N VAL A 42 0.10 0.88 0.31
CA VAL A 42 -0.19 0.31 -1.01
C VAL A 42 -0.03 -1.21 -0.91
N ARG A 43 -1.09 -1.98 -1.17
CA ARG A 43 -1.10 -3.44 -0.93
C ARG A 43 -1.68 -4.22 -2.11
N PRO A 44 -1.28 -5.50 -2.30
CA PRO A 44 -1.98 -6.36 -3.24
C PRO A 44 -3.45 -6.54 -2.81
N ILE A 45 -4.33 -6.83 -3.76
CA ILE A 45 -5.67 -7.31 -3.41
C ILE A 45 -5.56 -8.63 -2.64
N PRO A 46 -6.46 -8.92 -1.68
CA PRO A 46 -6.48 -10.20 -0.99
C PRO A 46 -6.50 -11.37 -1.99
N ASN A 47 -5.61 -12.35 -1.79
CA ASN A 47 -5.44 -13.50 -2.69
C ASN A 47 -4.98 -13.16 -4.13
N GLY A 48 -4.54 -11.91 -4.37
CA GLY A 48 -4.03 -11.45 -5.66
C GLY A 48 -2.60 -11.90 -5.98
N PRO A 49 -2.13 -11.64 -7.21
CA PRO A 49 -0.72 -11.84 -7.56
C PRO A 49 0.20 -10.93 -6.75
N ASP A 50 1.46 -11.33 -6.60
CA ASP A 50 2.47 -10.52 -5.94
C ASP A 50 2.64 -9.14 -6.62
N ILE A 51 2.31 -8.09 -5.89
CA ILE A 51 2.47 -6.68 -6.29
C ILE A 51 3.94 -6.35 -6.59
N THR A 52 4.83 -7.05 -5.89
CA THR A 52 6.22 -7.42 -6.19
C THR A 52 6.72 -7.28 -7.61
N THR A 53 5.93 -7.91 -8.48
CA THR A 53 6.31 -8.21 -9.85
C THR A 53 6.42 -6.93 -10.69
N TRP A 54 5.54 -5.96 -10.42
CA TRP A 54 5.44 -4.75 -11.22
C TRP A 54 5.75 -3.48 -10.44
N LEU A 55 5.60 -3.48 -9.11
CA LEU A 55 5.87 -2.33 -8.25
C LEU A 55 7.19 -2.56 -7.49
N LYS A 56 8.18 -1.69 -7.72
CA LYS A 56 9.51 -1.80 -7.10
C LYS A 56 9.76 -0.79 -6.00
N LYS A 57 9.06 0.34 -6.02
CA LYS A 57 9.25 1.39 -5.03
C LYS A 57 8.00 2.27 -4.95
N VAL A 58 7.66 2.69 -3.74
CA VAL A 58 6.58 3.63 -3.46
C VAL A 58 7.14 4.78 -2.66
N GLN A 59 6.92 6.00 -3.12
CA GLN A 59 7.19 7.20 -2.34
C GLN A 59 5.88 7.78 -1.83
N PHE A 60 5.77 7.93 -0.52
CA PHE A 60 4.69 8.62 0.17
C PHE A 60 5.19 10.02 0.53
N LYS A 61 4.47 11.05 0.10
CA LYS A 61 4.71 12.43 0.51
C LYS A 61 3.59 12.86 1.44
N LEU A 62 3.96 13.04 2.69
CA LEU A 62 3.11 13.47 3.78
C LEU A 62 2.99 15.00 3.80
N HIS A 63 2.16 15.50 4.71
CA HIS A 63 2.10 16.92 5.01
C HIS A 63 3.47 17.44 5.46
N HIS A 64 3.82 18.67 5.06
CA HIS A 64 5.16 19.25 5.25
C HIS A 64 5.56 19.47 6.73
N THR A 65 4.61 19.35 7.67
CA THR A 65 4.86 19.42 9.11
C THR A 65 5.52 18.17 9.67
N TYR A 66 5.49 17.06 8.93
CA TYR A 66 6.18 15.84 9.34
C TYR A 66 7.69 15.93 9.02
N PRO A 67 8.56 15.48 9.93
CA PRO A 67 9.96 15.26 9.60
C PRO A 67 10.06 14.19 8.51
N ASP A 68 10.98 14.41 7.58
CA ASP A 68 11.16 13.55 6.39
C ASP A 68 9.81 13.23 5.72
N ALA A 69 9.06 14.28 5.40
CA ALA A 69 7.72 14.16 4.82
C ALA A 69 7.69 13.34 3.52
N SER A 70 8.80 13.20 2.81
CA SER A 70 8.91 12.29 1.66
C SER A 70 9.60 10.98 2.06
N ARG A 71 8.83 9.90 2.13
CA ARG A 71 9.29 8.58 2.58
C ARG A 71 9.19 7.59 1.46
N THR A 72 10.27 6.88 1.22
CA THR A 72 10.38 5.97 0.08
C THR A 72 10.63 4.56 0.57
N ILE A 73 9.78 3.64 0.14
CA ILE A 73 9.82 2.24 0.51
C ILE A 73 10.06 1.41 -0.76
N GLU A 74 11.08 0.56 -0.73
CA GLU A 74 11.45 -0.30 -1.85
C GLU A 74 10.92 -1.73 -1.66
N ALA A 75 10.74 -2.46 -2.77
CA ALA A 75 10.34 -3.85 -2.75
C ALA A 75 11.38 -4.70 -1.99
N PRO A 76 10.97 -5.73 -1.22
CA PRO A 76 9.66 -6.38 -1.25
C PRO A 76 8.57 -5.76 -0.36
N GLY A 77 8.80 -4.60 0.25
CA GLY A 77 7.85 -3.97 1.18
C GLY A 77 7.84 -4.62 2.58
N PRO A 78 6.84 -4.29 3.41
CA PRO A 78 5.53 -3.73 3.06
C PRO A 78 5.59 -2.25 2.62
N PHE A 79 4.85 -1.88 1.58
CA PHE A 79 4.77 -0.49 1.11
C PHE A 79 3.81 0.31 1.99
N GLU A 80 4.28 0.73 3.16
CA GLU A 80 3.48 1.46 4.13
C GLU A 80 4.30 2.45 4.95
N VAL A 81 3.61 3.45 5.50
CA VAL A 81 4.17 4.44 6.42
C VAL A 81 3.24 4.52 7.62
N THR A 82 3.81 4.43 8.81
CA THR A 82 3.11 4.55 10.10
C THR A 82 3.53 5.84 10.79
N GLU A 83 2.56 6.58 11.31
CA GLU A 83 2.75 7.87 11.97
C GLU A 83 1.69 8.15 13.03
N THR A 84 1.88 9.24 13.77
CA THR A 84 0.86 9.79 14.66
C THR A 84 0.52 11.22 14.25
N GLY A 85 -0.67 11.71 14.61
CA GLY A 85 -1.09 13.07 14.30
C GLY A 85 -2.49 13.39 14.81
N TYR A 86 -3.03 14.52 14.38
CA TYR A 86 -4.35 15.00 14.78
C TYR A 86 -5.26 15.36 13.60
N GLY A 87 -4.71 15.54 12.41
CA GLY A 87 -5.42 16.07 11.24
C GLY A 87 -5.34 15.14 10.02
N GLU A 88 -6.37 15.23 9.20
CA GLU A 88 -6.50 14.56 7.90
C GLU A 88 -5.85 15.40 6.81
N PHE A 89 -5.28 14.76 5.79
CA PHE A 89 -4.64 15.44 4.66
C PHE A 89 -4.48 14.51 3.45
N GLY A 90 -4.23 15.08 2.27
CA GLY A 90 -3.88 14.33 1.06
C GLY A 90 -2.43 13.81 1.12
N VAL A 91 -2.26 12.49 1.09
CA VAL A 91 -0.97 11.82 0.92
C VAL A 91 -0.72 11.62 -0.56
N GLU A 92 0.31 12.26 -1.13
CA GLU A 92 0.74 11.96 -2.50
C GLU A 92 1.51 10.63 -2.50
N ILE A 93 1.18 9.75 -3.45
CA ILE A 93 1.74 8.41 -3.57
C ILE A 93 2.32 8.27 -4.97
N ARG A 94 3.62 8.05 -5.07
CA ARG A 94 4.32 7.85 -6.34
C ARG A 94 4.78 6.41 -6.47
N LEU A 95 4.28 5.74 -7.50
CA LEU A 95 4.53 4.34 -7.81
C LEU A 95 5.65 4.23 -8.85
N TYR A 96 6.70 3.49 -8.53
CA TYR A 96 7.83 3.21 -9.44
C TYR A 96 7.80 1.74 -9.85
N PHE A 97 7.83 1.53 -11.16
CA PHE A 97 7.65 0.21 -11.75
C PHE A 97 8.96 -0.54 -11.94
N ALA A 98 8.85 -1.84 -12.22
CA ALA A 98 9.98 -2.68 -12.60
C ALA A 98 10.71 -2.09 -13.82
N PRO A 99 12.06 -2.00 -13.84
CA PRO A 99 12.80 -1.39 -14.95
C PRO A 99 12.43 -1.96 -16.32
N GLU A 100 12.21 -3.27 -16.40
CA GLU A 100 11.81 -3.99 -17.60
C GLU A 100 10.43 -3.58 -18.14
N SER A 101 9.58 -2.94 -17.32
CA SER A 101 8.30 -2.39 -17.79
C SER A 101 8.50 -1.28 -18.83
N GLY A 102 9.59 -0.51 -18.71
CA GLY A 102 9.80 0.70 -19.49
C GLY A 102 8.78 1.82 -19.20
N GLU A 103 8.02 1.71 -18.11
CA GLU A 103 7.00 2.68 -17.73
C GLU A 103 7.55 3.75 -16.78
N LYS A 104 7.05 4.98 -16.92
CA LYS A 104 7.39 6.08 -16.02
C LYS A 104 6.67 5.91 -14.69
N ALA A 105 7.23 6.50 -13.63
CA ALA A 105 6.55 6.54 -12.34
C ALA A 105 5.19 7.25 -12.45
N VAL A 106 4.20 6.75 -11.71
CA VAL A 106 2.82 7.23 -11.75
C VAL A 106 2.40 7.76 -10.39
N TYR A 107 1.67 8.86 -10.39
CA TYR A 107 1.13 9.49 -9.18
C TYR A 107 -0.29 9.03 -8.87
N ARG A 108 -0.57 8.93 -7.58
CA ARG A 108 -1.88 8.72 -6.94
C ARG A 108 -1.94 9.61 -5.70
N GLU A 109 -3.13 9.81 -5.18
CA GLU A 109 -3.34 10.56 -3.95
C GLU A 109 -4.31 9.81 -3.05
N HIS A 110 -4.01 9.68 -1.76
CA HIS A 110 -4.94 9.13 -0.77
C HIS A 110 -5.27 10.17 0.27
N TYR A 111 -6.55 10.50 0.44
CA TYR A 111 -6.96 11.35 1.54
C TYR A 111 -6.97 10.53 2.84
N LEU A 112 -6.09 10.86 3.76
CA LEU A 112 -5.94 10.18 5.04
C LEU A 112 -7.19 10.42 5.90
N VAL A 113 -7.90 9.35 6.26
CA VAL A 113 -9.10 9.43 7.11
C VAL A 113 -8.76 8.96 8.51
N LEU A 114 -9.01 9.81 9.51
CA LEU A 114 -8.75 9.55 10.92
C LEU A 114 -10.04 9.43 11.74
N GLY A 115 -11.12 10.07 11.28
CA GLY A 115 -12.43 10.04 11.92
C GLY A 115 -13.32 8.90 11.44
N SER A 116 -14.27 8.48 12.28
CA SER A 116 -15.33 7.56 11.88
C SER A 116 -16.17 8.16 10.75
N TYR A 117 -16.52 7.37 9.74
CA TYR A 117 -17.31 7.82 8.60
C TYR A 117 -18.42 6.82 8.22
N GLY A 118 -19.35 7.24 7.36
CA GLY A 118 -20.46 6.38 6.89
C GLY A 118 -21.75 6.54 7.71
N SER A 119 -22.60 5.50 7.71
CA SER A 119 -23.86 5.45 8.48
C SER A 119 -23.60 5.54 9.98
N GLU A 120 -24.64 5.82 10.77
CA GLU A 120 -24.53 5.86 12.22
C GLU A 120 -24.06 4.52 12.80
N GLU A 121 -24.56 3.38 12.30
CA GLU A 121 -24.09 2.07 12.75
C GLU A 121 -22.63 1.80 12.37
N GLN A 122 -22.22 2.25 11.17
CA GLN A 122 -20.82 2.13 10.73
C GLN A 122 -19.87 2.94 11.60
N ARG A 123 -20.24 4.18 11.94
CA ARG A 123 -19.45 5.04 12.84
C ARG A 123 -19.37 4.45 14.24
N ALA A 124 -20.51 4.05 14.81
CA ALA A 124 -20.57 3.43 16.13
C ALA A 124 -19.71 2.16 16.22
N ARG A 125 -19.66 1.35 15.15
CA ARG A 125 -18.76 0.19 15.08
C ARG A 125 -17.29 0.59 15.05
N GLN A 126 -16.91 1.55 14.19
CA GLN A 126 -15.52 2.03 14.10
C GLN A 126 -15.02 2.60 15.43
N ASP A 127 -15.86 3.37 16.11
CA ASP A 127 -15.56 3.95 17.41
C ASP A 127 -15.41 2.87 18.49
N LYS A 128 -16.34 1.90 18.51
CA LYS A 128 -16.29 0.77 19.45
C LYS A 128 -15.05 -0.10 19.25
N GLU A 129 -14.65 -0.35 18.01
CA GLU A 129 -13.48 -1.15 17.66
C GLU A 129 -12.16 -0.35 17.72
N ASN A 130 -12.25 0.97 17.92
CA ASN A 130 -11.16 1.92 17.78
C ASN A 130 -10.36 1.66 16.49
N LYS A 131 -11.06 1.50 15.37
CA LYS A 131 -10.46 1.11 14.09
C LYS A 131 -11.20 1.76 12.94
N ILE A 132 -10.52 2.72 12.31
CA ILE A 132 -10.96 3.40 11.09
C ILE A 132 -10.14 2.82 9.94
N VAL A 133 -10.80 2.31 8.89
CA VAL A 133 -10.14 1.80 7.69
C VAL A 133 -10.75 2.49 6.49
N ALA A 134 -9.96 3.26 5.75
CA ALA A 134 -10.39 3.91 4.51
C ALA A 134 -9.54 3.39 3.35
N GLU A 135 -10.14 2.54 2.53
CA GLU A 135 -9.48 1.86 1.42
C GLU A 135 -10.23 2.08 0.12
N ARG A 136 -9.49 2.11 -0.99
CA ARG A 136 -10.06 2.00 -2.32
C ARG A 136 -9.23 1.08 -3.19
N MET A 137 -9.92 0.39 -4.09
CA MET A 137 -9.28 -0.38 -5.14
C MET A 137 -8.84 0.55 -6.26
N GLU A 138 -7.56 0.44 -6.61
CA GLU A 138 -6.94 1.14 -7.73
C GLU A 138 -6.60 0.14 -8.83
N THR A 139 -6.42 0.67 -10.05
CA THR A 139 -5.97 -0.12 -11.20
C THR A 139 -4.81 0.58 -11.89
N ILE A 140 -3.79 -0.19 -12.27
CA ILE A 140 -2.77 0.23 -13.22
C ILE A 140 -2.88 -0.63 -14.47
N GLU A 141 -2.78 0.01 -15.64
CA GLU A 141 -2.83 -0.66 -16.93
C GLU A 141 -1.48 -0.54 -17.64
N PHE A 142 -0.92 -1.68 -18.04
CA PHE A 142 0.28 -1.77 -18.84
C PHE A 142 -0.12 -2.05 -20.29
N ASN A 143 -0.05 -1.01 -21.14
CA ASN A 143 -0.40 -1.08 -22.55
C ASN A 143 0.82 -1.45 -23.40
N GLU A 144 0.68 -2.48 -24.21
CA GLU A 144 1.75 -3.06 -25.04
C GLU A 144 3.06 -3.25 -24.25
N PRO A 145 3.05 -4.04 -23.15
CA PRO A 145 4.23 -4.20 -22.30
C PRO A 145 5.41 -4.78 -23.10
N THR A 146 6.63 -4.58 -22.57
CA THR A 146 7.80 -5.29 -23.12
C THR A 146 7.58 -6.80 -23.01
N ALA A 147 8.15 -7.58 -23.93
CA ALA A 147 8.00 -9.04 -23.90
C ALA A 147 8.47 -9.65 -22.57
N ASP A 148 9.52 -9.10 -21.96
CA ASP A 148 10.08 -9.61 -20.70
C ASP A 148 9.19 -9.27 -19.51
N PHE A 149 8.67 -8.04 -19.49
CA PHE A 149 7.71 -7.64 -18.48
C PHE A 149 6.39 -8.38 -18.62
N PHE A 150 5.91 -8.62 -19.85
CA PHE A 150 4.73 -9.43 -20.10
C PHE A 150 4.89 -10.86 -19.56
N ARG A 151 6.04 -11.51 -19.80
CA ARG A 151 6.34 -12.83 -19.23
C ARG A 151 6.33 -12.82 -17.71
N SER A 152 6.92 -11.79 -17.10
CA SER A 152 6.89 -11.63 -15.64
C SER A 152 5.45 -11.43 -15.14
N LEU A 153 4.65 -10.64 -15.86
CA LEU A 153 3.25 -10.37 -15.59
C LEU A 153 2.33 -11.60 -15.82
N SER A 154 2.67 -12.55 -16.67
CA SER A 154 1.86 -13.76 -16.89
C SER A 154 2.38 -14.99 -16.14
N SER A 155 3.49 -14.86 -15.41
CA SER A 155 4.11 -15.98 -14.72
C SER A 155 3.22 -16.56 -13.60
N PRO A 156 3.06 -17.89 -13.53
CA PRO A 156 2.41 -18.55 -12.39
C PRO A 156 3.13 -18.27 -11.05
N THR A 157 4.40 -17.89 -11.09
CA THR A 157 5.20 -17.60 -9.89
C THR A 157 4.71 -16.39 -9.11
N GLN A 158 3.81 -15.56 -9.67
CA GLN A 158 3.19 -14.46 -8.93
C GLN A 158 2.33 -14.93 -7.75
N TRP A 159 1.98 -16.21 -7.68
CA TRP A 159 1.23 -16.81 -6.58
C TRP A 159 2.11 -17.67 -5.67
N ASP A 160 3.44 -17.66 -5.85
CA ASP A 160 4.36 -18.47 -5.03
C ASP A 160 4.29 -18.10 -3.55
N TRP A 161 3.91 -16.87 -3.22
CA TRP A 161 3.65 -16.46 -1.83
C TRP A 161 2.53 -17.28 -1.16
N ARG A 162 1.63 -17.90 -1.93
CA ARG A 162 0.60 -18.84 -1.43
C ARG A 162 1.15 -20.24 -1.20
N MET A 163 2.25 -20.59 -1.85
CA MET A 163 2.91 -21.88 -1.64
C MET A 163 3.71 -21.76 -0.35
N VAL A 164 3.15 -22.27 0.75
CA VAL A 164 3.92 -22.47 1.99
C VAL A 164 5.18 -23.23 1.61
N LYS A 165 6.36 -22.60 1.73
CA LYS A 165 7.64 -23.32 1.65
C LYS A 165 7.58 -24.37 2.76
N LYS A 166 7.22 -25.61 2.40
CA LYS A 166 7.44 -26.75 3.30
C LYS A 166 8.91 -26.67 3.67
N GLY A 167 9.15 -26.32 4.94
CA GLY A 167 10.48 -26.16 5.49
C GLY A 167 11.29 -27.35 5.06
N ARG A 168 12.39 -27.08 4.36
CA ARG A 168 13.37 -28.09 4.01
C ARG A 168 13.98 -28.52 5.35
N GLY A 169 13.34 -29.50 5.99
CA GLY A 169 13.83 -30.11 7.22
C GLY A 169 15.24 -30.61 6.93
N LYS A 170 16.23 -29.92 7.47
CA LYS A 170 17.59 -30.44 7.55
C LYS A 170 17.50 -31.63 8.49
N GLY A 171 17.48 -32.82 7.92
CA GLY A 171 17.84 -34.03 8.65
C GLY A 171 19.23 -33.84 9.23
N LYS A 172 19.31 -33.95 10.55
CA LYS A 172 20.49 -34.45 11.26
C LYS A 172 20.08 -35.75 11.92
#